data_AF-A0A258H8D6-F1
#
_entry.id   AF-A0A258H8D6-F1
#
_cell.length_a   1.000
_cell.length_b   1.000
_cell.length_c   1.000
_cell.angle_alpha   90.00
_cell.angle_beta   90.00
_cell.angle_gamma   90.00
#
_symmetry.space_group_name_H-M   'P 1'
#
loop_
_entity.id
_entity.type
_entity.pdbx_description
1 polymer ?
#
loop_
_entity_poly.entity_id
_entity_poly.type
_entity_poly.pdbx_seq_one_letter_code
_entity_poly.pdbx_strand_id
1 'polypeptide(L)'
;MEDNRPMLRLFNLLAAALMLGAAADPGKPVSDGQKIEWTMGEGRKVYRFGDLTAVFDRVQCAPLGEECEDGDVDPVLTITRADGASVRLEGSAMQNILMLGRLSKDGPAIAFFQDYTGGMHCCQRMRVVTPAGDSLKVAELGGYDGAEIGWPKDVDGDGILDFVLSDDRFLYAFESYAASVAPPKVLNVIDGAVRDVSAEPRFSRIFEKAAASARKACVGEAYPNGACAAWAAAAARLGTLDAVWPVVLAEYRKDPAIWPDRCKVERNEDGECPEGQLVEYPDYPSGLRAFLVETGYIPAA
;
A
#
# COMPACT_ATOMS: atom_id res chain seq x y z
N MET A 1 31.81 -56.15 67.40
CA MET A 1 32.98 -56.42 66.54
C MET A 1 32.46 -57.19 65.34
N GLU A 2 31.76 -56.50 64.45
CA GLU A 2 32.31 -55.87 63.22
C GLU A 2 32.57 -56.98 62.18
N ASP A 3 31.61 -57.32 61.32
CA ASP A 3 31.07 -56.56 60.17
C ASP A 3 32.16 -56.22 59.13
N ASN A 4 32.11 -56.91 57.98
CA ASN A 4 33.02 -56.69 56.87
C ASN A 4 32.32 -57.02 55.54
N ARG A 5 31.74 -55.98 54.91
CA ARG A 5 31.30 -55.99 53.50
C ARG A 5 32.01 -54.85 52.76
N PRO A 6 32.58 -55.07 51.56
CA PRO A 6 33.21 -54.02 50.79
C PRO A 6 32.15 -53.14 50.09
N MET A 7 32.29 -51.82 50.24
CA MET A 7 31.55 -50.79 49.52
C MET A 7 31.88 -50.84 48.02
N LEU A 8 30.85 -51.04 47.20
CA LEU A 8 30.87 -50.77 45.77
C LEU A 8 30.65 -49.25 45.57
N ARG A 9 31.69 -48.51 45.19
CA ARG A 9 31.57 -47.09 44.84
C ARG A 9 31.09 -46.96 43.39
N LEU A 10 29.85 -46.51 43.22
CA LEU A 10 29.29 -46.08 41.94
C LEU A 10 29.92 -44.74 41.54
N PHE A 11 30.67 -44.72 40.43
CA PHE A 11 31.10 -43.48 39.78
C PHE A 11 29.91 -42.93 38.98
N ASN A 12 29.33 -41.82 39.43
CA ASN A 12 28.40 -41.02 38.62
C ASN A 12 29.20 -40.14 37.65
N LEU A 13 29.18 -40.51 36.37
CA LEU A 13 29.58 -39.64 35.26
C LEU A 13 28.48 -38.59 35.06
N LEU A 14 28.74 -37.34 35.46
CA LEU A 14 27.95 -36.19 35.02
C LEU A 14 28.21 -35.97 33.52
N ALA A 15 27.23 -36.29 32.67
CA ALA A 15 27.19 -35.82 31.30
C ALA A 15 26.69 -34.35 31.31
N ALA A 16 27.60 -33.41 31.07
CA ALA A 16 27.24 -32.03 30.79
C ALA A 16 26.72 -31.95 29.35
N ALA A 17 25.40 -31.86 29.19
CA ALA A 17 24.80 -31.53 27.91
C ALA A 17 25.06 -30.05 27.59
N LEU A 18 25.95 -29.78 26.63
CA LEU A 18 26.03 -28.46 26.00
C LEU A 18 24.74 -28.23 25.21
N MET A 19 23.82 -27.45 25.79
CA MET A 19 22.76 -26.79 25.03
C MET A 19 23.43 -25.72 24.16
N LEU A 20 23.79 -26.08 22.93
CA LEU A 20 24.03 -25.12 21.86
C LEU A 20 22.71 -24.42 21.59
N GLY A 21 22.46 -23.29 22.26
CA GLY A 21 21.41 -22.37 21.86
C GLY A 21 21.66 -22.03 20.39
N ALA A 22 20.66 -22.25 19.53
CA ALA A 22 20.73 -21.84 18.14
C ALA A 22 21.15 -20.37 18.12
N ALA A 23 22.34 -20.08 17.61
CA ALA A 23 22.81 -18.72 17.46
C ALA A 23 21.76 -17.99 16.62
N ALA A 24 21.12 -16.97 17.21
CA ALA A 24 20.12 -16.17 16.53
C ALA A 24 20.72 -15.70 15.21
N ASP A 25 20.06 -16.03 14.09
CA ASP A 25 20.48 -15.59 12.76
C ASP A 25 20.74 -14.07 12.80
N PRO A 26 21.99 -13.62 12.59
CA PRO A 26 22.34 -12.21 12.72
C PRO A 26 21.68 -11.37 11.62
N GLY A 27 20.93 -11.95 10.69
CA GLY A 27 20.17 -11.22 9.69
C GLY A 27 21.05 -10.58 8.63
N LYS A 28 20.55 -10.56 7.41
CA LYS A 28 21.24 -9.95 6.27
C LYS A 28 21.10 -8.42 6.35
N PRO A 29 22.19 -7.64 6.43
CA PRO A 29 22.09 -6.19 6.29
C PRO A 29 21.64 -5.84 4.87
N VAL A 30 20.78 -4.83 4.73
CA VAL A 30 20.28 -4.35 3.44
C VAL A 30 20.59 -2.86 3.25
N SER A 31 20.68 -2.45 2.00
CA SER A 31 20.86 -1.04 1.63
C SER A 31 19.53 -0.27 1.68
N ASP A 32 19.61 1.05 1.82
CA ASP A 32 18.44 1.94 1.87
C ASP A 32 17.61 1.79 0.59
N GLY A 33 16.31 1.48 0.76
CA GLY A 33 15.38 1.26 -0.34
C GLY A 33 15.64 -0.01 -1.15
N GLN A 34 16.50 -0.92 -0.67
CA GLN A 34 16.74 -2.18 -1.34
C GLN A 34 15.47 -3.02 -1.40
N LYS A 35 15.05 -3.36 -2.62
CA LYS A 35 13.95 -4.30 -2.85
C LYS A 35 14.35 -5.71 -2.41
N ILE A 36 13.51 -6.29 -1.56
CA ILE A 36 13.59 -7.66 -1.07
C ILE A 36 12.28 -8.34 -1.45
N GLU A 37 12.34 -9.26 -2.40
CA GLU A 37 11.24 -10.18 -2.65
C GLU A 37 11.38 -11.39 -1.74
N TRP A 38 10.27 -11.86 -1.19
CA TRP A 38 10.24 -13.07 -0.40
C TRP A 38 9.06 -13.96 -0.79
N THR A 39 9.31 -15.27 -0.86
CA THR A 39 8.31 -16.29 -1.14
C THR A 39 8.29 -17.36 -0.04
N MET A 40 7.16 -18.05 0.10
CA MET A 40 7.00 -19.15 1.06
C MET A 40 8.06 -20.25 0.91
N GLY A 41 8.60 -20.45 -0.30
CA GLY A 41 9.64 -21.45 -0.58
C GLY A 41 10.99 -21.13 0.08
N GLU A 42 11.25 -19.88 0.43
CA GLU A 42 12.53 -19.45 1.01
C GLU A 42 12.64 -19.70 2.51
N GLY A 43 11.52 -20.01 3.16
CA GLY A 43 11.45 -20.21 4.61
C GLY A 43 11.79 -18.94 5.39
N ARG A 44 12.19 -19.11 6.65
CA ARG A 44 12.49 -17.98 7.53
C ARG A 44 13.68 -17.16 7.02
N LYS A 45 13.51 -15.86 6.86
CA LYS A 45 14.56 -14.90 6.48
C LYS A 45 14.58 -13.71 7.43
N VAL A 46 15.79 -13.25 7.77
CA VAL A 46 16.00 -12.09 8.65
C VAL A 46 16.77 -11.02 7.88
N TYR A 47 16.27 -9.78 7.89
CA TYR A 47 16.89 -8.61 7.26
C TYR A 47 17.06 -7.49 8.28
N ARG A 48 18.06 -6.62 8.08
CA ARG A 48 18.36 -5.52 9.00
C ARG A 48 18.68 -4.22 8.28
N PHE A 49 18.16 -3.12 8.81
CA PHE A 49 18.49 -1.76 8.40
C PHE A 49 18.36 -0.82 9.60
N GLY A 50 19.44 -0.11 9.95
CA GLY A 50 19.46 0.73 11.14
C GLY A 50 19.15 -0.07 12.41
N ASP A 51 18.15 0.37 13.15
CA ASP A 51 17.62 -0.25 14.37
C ASP A 51 16.44 -1.20 14.11
N LEU A 52 16.04 -1.40 12.84
CA LEU A 52 14.98 -2.33 12.47
C LEU A 52 15.54 -3.71 12.09
N THR A 53 14.87 -4.75 12.61
CA THR A 53 14.99 -6.13 12.16
C THR A 53 13.66 -6.55 11.55
N ALA A 54 13.70 -7.06 10.33
CA ALA A 54 12.56 -7.64 9.63
C ALA A 54 12.72 -9.15 9.55
N VAL A 55 11.70 -9.90 9.96
CA VAL A 55 11.68 -11.36 9.90
C VAL A 55 10.50 -11.78 9.03
N PHE A 56 10.79 -12.35 7.88
CA PHE A 56 9.81 -13.15 7.15
C PHE A 56 9.82 -14.56 7.70
N ASP A 57 8.63 -15.11 7.94
CA ASP A 57 8.44 -16.49 8.36
C ASP A 57 7.12 -17.04 7.83
N ARG A 58 6.98 -18.36 7.95
CA ARG A 58 5.73 -19.07 7.73
C ARG A 58 5.18 -19.44 9.08
N VAL A 59 4.00 -18.97 9.41
CA VAL A 59 3.37 -19.30 10.68
C VAL A 59 2.14 -20.11 10.41
N GLN A 60 1.94 -21.18 11.19
CA GLN A 60 0.72 -21.96 11.14
C GLN A 60 -0.49 -21.02 11.24
N CYS A 61 -1.42 -21.10 10.29
CA CYS A 61 -2.66 -20.35 10.38
C CYS A 61 -3.31 -20.66 11.73
N ALA A 62 -3.73 -19.62 12.46
CA ALA A 62 -4.39 -19.82 13.74
C ALA A 62 -5.79 -20.42 13.50
N PRO A 63 -6.23 -21.41 14.31
CA PRO A 63 -7.46 -22.14 14.01
C PRO A 63 -8.68 -21.31 14.41
N LEU A 64 -9.26 -20.50 13.50
CA LEU A 64 -10.46 -19.69 13.77
C LEU A 64 -11.36 -19.42 12.53
N GLY A 65 -11.59 -20.38 11.63
CA GLY A 65 -12.57 -20.23 10.54
C GLY A 65 -12.69 -21.43 9.60
N GLU A 66 -13.66 -21.40 8.67
CA GLU A 66 -13.87 -22.44 7.63
C GLU A 66 -12.71 -22.53 6.59
N GLU A 67 -11.77 -21.58 6.61
CA GLU A 67 -10.74 -21.41 5.58
C GLU A 67 -9.32 -21.87 5.99
N CYS A 68 -9.09 -22.34 7.23
CA CYS A 68 -7.77 -22.83 7.65
C CYS A 68 -7.82 -24.31 8.03
N GLU A 69 -7.16 -25.14 7.23
CA GLU A 69 -6.94 -26.57 7.48
C GLU A 69 -5.65 -26.80 8.29
N ASP A 70 -5.57 -27.95 8.97
CA ASP A 70 -4.36 -28.37 9.69
C ASP A 70 -3.18 -28.48 8.71
N GLY A 71 -2.15 -27.66 8.94
CA GLY A 71 -0.97 -27.56 8.08
C GLY A 71 -0.93 -26.32 7.18
N ASP A 72 -2.00 -25.53 7.13
CA ASP A 72 -1.99 -24.26 6.41
C ASP A 72 -1.08 -23.24 7.11
N VAL A 73 -0.26 -22.55 6.31
CA VAL A 73 0.74 -21.61 6.79
C VAL A 73 0.59 -20.27 6.11
N ASP A 74 0.58 -19.22 6.91
CA ASP A 74 0.50 -17.85 6.44
C ASP A 74 1.89 -17.23 6.32
N PRO A 75 2.15 -16.49 5.23
CA PRO A 75 3.30 -15.63 5.09
C PRO A 75 3.18 -14.48 6.09
N VAL A 76 4.18 -14.31 6.95
CA VAL A 76 4.17 -13.21 7.91
C VAL A 76 5.50 -12.48 7.97
N LEU A 77 5.40 -11.16 7.94
CA LEU A 77 6.47 -10.23 8.22
C LEU A 77 6.35 -9.69 9.65
N THR A 78 7.37 -9.88 10.46
CA THR A 78 7.50 -9.21 11.77
C THR A 78 8.58 -8.15 11.68
N ILE A 79 8.23 -6.91 12.03
CA ILE A 79 9.19 -5.80 12.14
C ILE A 79 9.41 -5.53 13.63
N THR A 80 10.67 -5.56 14.05
CA THR A 80 11.08 -5.32 15.44
C THR A 80 12.14 -4.22 15.47
N ARG A 81 11.96 -3.24 16.36
CA ARG A 81 12.94 -2.21 16.67
C ARG A 81 13.86 -2.67 17.79
N ALA A 82 15.07 -2.10 17.88
CA ALA A 82 16.09 -2.49 18.84
C ALA A 82 15.67 -2.42 20.33
N ASP A 83 14.67 -1.59 20.66
CA ASP A 83 14.08 -1.49 22.00
C ASP A 83 13.01 -2.56 22.31
N GLY A 84 12.72 -3.44 21.35
CA GLY A 84 11.75 -4.53 21.47
C GLY A 84 10.36 -4.20 20.96
N ALA A 85 10.07 -2.95 20.57
CA ALA A 85 8.80 -2.61 19.93
C ALA A 85 8.65 -3.42 18.64
N SER A 86 7.49 -4.06 18.43
CA SER A 86 7.27 -4.93 17.27
C SER A 86 5.86 -4.83 16.70
N VAL A 87 5.74 -5.06 15.40
CA VAL A 87 4.48 -5.23 14.69
C VAL A 87 4.56 -6.45 13.80
N ARG A 88 3.42 -7.12 13.64
CA ARG A 88 3.25 -8.30 12.78
C ARG A 88 2.31 -7.92 11.64
N LEU A 89 2.73 -8.23 10.41
CA LEU A 89 1.99 -7.98 9.19
C LEU A 89 1.77 -9.29 8.45
N GLU A 90 0.51 -9.61 8.17
CA GLU A 90 0.15 -10.68 7.23
C GLU A 90 0.63 -10.32 5.83
N GLY A 91 1.24 -11.25 5.14
CA GLY A 91 1.63 -11.15 3.73
C GLY A 91 0.66 -11.88 2.81
N SER A 92 1.15 -12.25 1.64
CA SER A 92 0.41 -13.01 0.63
C SER A 92 1.18 -14.24 0.16
N ALA A 93 0.48 -15.35 -0.11
CA ALA A 93 1.12 -16.56 -0.62
C ALA A 93 1.79 -16.35 -1.99
N MET A 94 1.36 -15.32 -2.74
CA MET A 94 1.81 -15.08 -4.10
C MET A 94 3.01 -14.15 -4.19
N GLN A 95 2.99 -13.03 -3.47
CA GLN A 95 4.04 -12.03 -3.57
C GLN A 95 4.16 -11.21 -2.28
N ASN A 96 5.39 -11.06 -1.80
CA ASN A 96 5.74 -10.23 -0.65
C ASN A 96 6.98 -9.42 -1.00
N ILE A 97 6.92 -8.11 -0.84
CA ILE A 97 8.00 -7.20 -1.16
C ILE A 97 8.25 -6.29 0.01
N LEU A 98 9.46 -6.36 0.54
CA LEU A 98 9.94 -5.50 1.61
C LEU A 98 11.00 -4.56 1.09
N MET A 99 10.96 -3.32 1.52
CA MET A 99 12.06 -2.39 1.45
C MET A 99 12.26 -1.75 2.82
N LEU A 100 13.51 -1.59 3.24
CA LEU A 100 13.87 -0.91 4.48
C LEU A 100 14.69 0.33 4.14
N GLY A 101 14.47 1.43 4.83
CA GLY A 101 15.12 2.69 4.48
C GLY A 101 14.74 3.85 5.37
N ARG A 102 14.95 5.08 4.89
CA ARG A 102 14.48 6.31 5.54
C ARG A 102 13.67 7.15 4.55
N LEU A 103 12.59 7.78 5.03
CA LEU A 103 11.78 8.71 4.22
C LEU A 103 12.34 10.13 4.22
N SER A 104 13.34 10.42 5.04
CA SER A 104 14.09 11.68 5.00
C SER A 104 15.50 11.43 5.52
N LYS A 105 16.45 12.32 5.18
CA LYS A 105 17.87 12.15 5.48
C LYS A 105 18.16 11.82 6.96
N ASP A 106 17.50 12.54 7.86
CA ASP A 106 17.68 12.42 9.32
C ASP A 106 16.49 11.72 9.99
N GLY A 107 15.53 11.23 9.20
CA GLY A 107 14.34 10.52 9.69
C GLY A 107 14.67 9.12 10.22
N PRO A 108 13.75 8.50 10.97
CA PRO A 108 13.96 7.14 11.48
C PRO A 108 14.03 6.09 10.36
N ALA A 109 14.57 4.92 10.69
CA ALA A 109 14.40 3.75 9.82
C ALA A 109 12.93 3.34 9.77
N ILE A 110 12.47 2.94 8.59
CA ILE A 110 11.10 2.49 8.31
C ILE A 110 11.12 1.22 7.48
N ALA A 111 9.99 0.50 7.47
CA ALA A 111 9.76 -0.60 6.56
C ALA A 111 8.60 -0.27 5.62
N PHE A 112 8.80 -0.42 4.32
CA PHE A 112 7.74 -0.36 3.32
C PHE A 112 7.46 -1.79 2.84
N PHE A 113 6.23 -2.23 3.03
CA PHE A 113 5.78 -3.58 2.71
C PHE A 113 4.65 -3.55 1.69
N GLN A 114 4.77 -4.38 0.66
CA GLN A 114 3.75 -4.60 -0.36
C GLN A 114 3.47 -6.09 -0.47
N ASP A 115 2.19 -6.44 -0.53
CA ASP A 115 1.73 -7.80 -0.70
C ASP A 115 0.55 -7.86 -1.65
N TYR A 116 0.50 -8.95 -2.41
CA TYR A 116 -0.54 -9.16 -3.41
C TYR A 116 -1.85 -9.64 -2.76
N THR A 117 -2.92 -8.87 -2.87
CA THR A 117 -4.21 -9.22 -2.24
C THR A 117 -5.08 -10.15 -3.07
N GLY A 118 -4.70 -10.47 -4.31
CA GLY A 118 -5.58 -11.15 -5.26
C GLY A 118 -6.38 -10.16 -6.12
N GLY A 119 -6.83 -10.60 -7.29
CA GLY A 119 -7.61 -9.77 -8.23
C GLY A 119 -7.16 -9.92 -9.68
N MET A 120 -7.94 -9.35 -10.61
CA MET A 120 -7.65 -9.45 -12.05
C MET A 120 -6.65 -8.38 -12.53
N HIS A 121 -6.39 -7.37 -11.70
CA HIS A 121 -5.60 -6.19 -12.07
C HIS A 121 -4.38 -5.99 -11.16
N CYS A 122 -3.80 -7.08 -10.66
CA CYS A 122 -2.56 -7.06 -9.89
C CYS A 122 -2.63 -6.37 -8.50
N CYS A 123 -3.82 -6.26 -7.91
CA CYS A 123 -4.11 -5.57 -6.64
C CYS A 123 -3.04 -5.76 -5.54
N GLN A 124 -2.42 -4.65 -5.14
CA GLN A 124 -1.37 -4.58 -4.12
C GLN A 124 -1.91 -3.88 -2.88
N ARG A 125 -1.65 -4.44 -1.70
CA ARG A 125 -1.79 -3.71 -0.43
C ARG A 125 -0.44 -3.13 -0.04
N MET A 126 -0.44 -1.86 0.36
CA MET A 126 0.77 -1.09 0.63
C MET A 126 0.76 -0.55 2.06
N ARG A 127 1.80 -0.87 2.82
CA ARG A 127 1.90 -0.54 4.25
C ARG A 127 3.27 -0.01 4.61
N VAL A 128 3.31 1.03 5.43
CA VAL A 128 4.57 1.58 5.96
C VAL A 128 4.60 1.43 7.47
N VAL A 129 5.61 0.74 7.99
CA VAL A 129 5.89 0.67 9.42
C VAL A 129 6.86 1.78 9.80
N THR A 130 6.43 2.62 10.74
CA THR A 130 7.21 3.76 11.23
C THR A 130 7.32 3.75 12.75
N PRO A 131 8.43 4.24 13.31
CA PRO A 131 8.50 4.64 14.71
C PRO A 131 7.47 5.72 15.09
N ALA A 132 6.76 5.52 16.19
CA ALA A 132 5.84 6.49 16.78
C ALA A 132 6.05 6.51 18.31
N GLY A 133 7.03 7.29 18.77
CA GLY A 133 7.49 7.25 20.16
C GLY A 133 8.04 5.87 20.53
N ASP A 134 7.54 5.29 21.62
CA ASP A 134 7.96 3.98 22.16
C ASP A 134 7.32 2.77 21.44
N SER A 135 6.53 3.00 20.38
CA SER A 135 5.90 1.93 19.59
C SER A 135 6.26 2.02 18.10
N LEU A 136 5.91 0.96 17.38
CA LEU A 136 5.85 0.94 15.92
C LEU A 136 4.39 1.08 15.49
N LYS A 137 4.14 1.94 14.50
CA LYS A 137 2.82 2.16 13.91
C LYS A 137 2.83 1.74 12.45
N VAL A 138 1.74 1.10 12.03
CA VAL A 138 1.47 0.76 10.64
C VAL A 138 0.62 1.88 10.03
N ALA A 139 1.12 2.47 8.96
CA ALA A 139 0.43 3.44 8.13
C ALA A 139 -0.03 2.71 6.85
N GLU A 140 -1.35 2.58 6.69
CA GLU A 140 -1.97 1.98 5.51
C GLU A 140 -1.97 3.00 4.37
N LEU A 141 -1.23 2.73 3.29
CA LEU A 141 -1.28 3.56 2.07
C LEU A 141 -2.53 3.24 1.25
N GLY A 142 -3.05 2.01 1.39
CA GLY A 142 -4.25 1.52 0.72
C GLY A 142 -4.00 0.28 -0.14
N GLY A 143 -5.08 -0.20 -0.76
CA GLY A 143 -5.04 -1.17 -1.85
C GLY A 143 -5.04 -0.44 -3.19
N TYR A 144 -4.22 -0.91 -4.13
CA TYR A 144 -4.09 -0.31 -5.46
C TYR A 144 -4.07 -1.37 -6.55
N ASP A 145 -4.79 -1.11 -7.64
CA ASP A 145 -4.69 -1.84 -8.89
C ASP A 145 -3.37 -1.47 -9.61
N GLY A 146 -2.84 -2.44 -10.33
CA GLY A 146 -1.57 -2.33 -11.03
C GLY A 146 -0.43 -3.06 -10.32
N ALA A 147 0.78 -2.89 -10.86
CA ALA A 147 1.95 -3.55 -10.31
C ALA A 147 2.41 -2.90 -9.00
N GLU A 148 3.24 -3.63 -8.27
CA GLU A 148 4.08 -3.08 -7.19
C GLU A 148 4.78 -1.77 -7.58
N ILE A 149 5.03 -0.93 -6.58
CA ILE A 149 5.87 0.26 -6.74
C ILE A 149 7.25 0.06 -6.12
N GLY A 150 8.23 0.82 -6.59
CA GLY A 150 9.56 0.87 -5.98
C GLY A 150 9.59 1.67 -4.68
N TRP A 151 10.79 1.87 -4.16
CA TRP A 151 11.04 2.81 -3.06
C TRP A 151 10.59 4.23 -3.48
N PRO A 152 9.93 5.00 -2.58
CA PRO A 152 9.51 6.37 -2.87
C PRO A 152 10.70 7.27 -3.19
N LYS A 153 10.40 8.42 -3.81
CA LYS A 153 11.42 9.39 -4.24
C LYS A 153 10.96 10.78 -3.84
N ASP A 154 11.91 11.62 -3.48
CA ASP A 154 11.70 13.05 -3.32
C ASP A 154 11.50 13.67 -4.71
N VAL A 155 10.24 13.90 -5.09
CA VAL A 155 9.88 14.35 -6.45
C VAL A 155 9.74 15.87 -6.56
N ASP A 156 9.65 16.57 -5.42
CA ASP A 156 9.50 18.03 -5.36
C ASP A 156 10.73 18.74 -4.76
N GLY A 157 11.65 18.01 -4.14
CA GLY A 157 12.93 18.48 -3.61
C GLY A 157 12.87 18.96 -2.16
N ASP A 158 11.86 18.59 -1.38
CA ASP A 158 11.70 19.04 0.01
C ASP A 158 12.52 18.21 1.03
N GLY A 159 13.17 17.13 0.57
CA GLY A 159 13.96 16.22 1.39
C GLY A 159 13.15 15.11 2.07
N ILE A 160 11.85 15.01 1.79
CA ILE A 160 10.94 13.92 2.18
C ILE A 160 10.66 13.08 0.94
N LEU A 161 10.72 11.75 1.07
CA LEU A 161 10.38 10.86 -0.03
C LEU A 161 8.87 10.75 -0.20
N ASP A 162 8.41 10.89 -1.43
CA ASP A 162 6.99 10.87 -1.78
C ASP A 162 6.60 9.54 -2.44
N PHE A 163 5.46 8.98 -2.01
CA PHE A 163 4.83 7.86 -2.69
C PHE A 163 3.91 8.40 -3.78
N VAL A 164 4.30 8.17 -5.05
CA VAL A 164 3.51 8.57 -6.21
C VAL A 164 2.77 7.35 -6.76
N LEU A 165 1.45 7.38 -6.64
CA LEU A 165 0.51 6.31 -6.99
C LEU A 165 -0.46 6.80 -8.07
N SER A 166 -1.27 5.88 -8.61
CA SER A 166 -2.46 6.23 -9.38
C SER A 166 -3.64 6.45 -8.43
N ASP A 167 -4.50 7.43 -8.73
CA ASP A 167 -5.76 7.59 -8.01
C ASP A 167 -6.81 6.61 -8.56
N ASP A 168 -6.83 5.41 -8.00
CA ASP A 168 -7.62 4.28 -8.51
C ASP A 168 -9.13 4.50 -8.46
N ARG A 169 -9.60 5.52 -7.74
CA ARG A 169 -10.99 5.95 -7.78
C ARG A 169 -11.45 6.30 -9.21
N PHE A 170 -10.52 6.65 -10.11
CA PHE A 170 -10.82 6.92 -11.52
C PHE A 170 -10.93 5.64 -12.38
N LEU A 171 -10.42 4.51 -11.91
CA LEU A 171 -10.55 3.24 -12.59
C LEU A 171 -12.01 2.80 -12.54
N TYR A 172 -12.56 2.36 -13.68
CA TYR A 172 -13.97 2.01 -13.85
C TYR A 172 -14.99 3.15 -13.73
N ALA A 173 -14.59 4.31 -13.18
CA ALA A 173 -15.51 5.41 -12.95
C ALA A 173 -16.12 5.94 -14.26
N PHE A 174 -15.29 6.14 -15.28
CA PHE A 174 -15.74 6.80 -16.52
C PHE A 174 -15.55 5.95 -17.78
N GLU A 175 -14.90 4.80 -17.66
CA GLU A 175 -14.64 3.88 -18.76
C GLU A 175 -14.26 2.50 -18.19
N SER A 176 -14.23 1.45 -19.02
CA SER A 176 -13.64 0.16 -18.62
C SER A 176 -12.20 0.33 -18.09
N TYR A 177 -11.72 -0.59 -17.25
CA TYR A 177 -10.33 -0.55 -16.74
C TYR A 177 -9.28 -0.34 -17.83
N ALA A 178 -9.39 -1.07 -18.94
CA ALA A 178 -8.43 -1.01 -20.04
C ALA A 178 -8.36 0.36 -20.73
N ALA A 179 -9.42 1.17 -20.62
CA ALA A 179 -9.49 2.52 -21.19
C ALA A 179 -9.60 3.61 -20.10
N SER A 180 -9.46 3.22 -18.83
CA SER A 180 -9.38 4.18 -17.73
C SER A 180 -8.02 4.86 -17.75
N VAL A 181 -8.01 6.13 -17.35
CA VAL A 181 -6.80 6.89 -17.07
C VAL A 181 -6.98 7.45 -15.67
N ALA A 182 -5.97 7.27 -14.81
CA ALA A 182 -5.98 7.79 -13.45
C ALA A 182 -4.98 8.94 -13.32
N PRO A 183 -5.34 10.07 -12.69
CA PRO A 183 -4.38 11.09 -12.32
C PRO A 183 -3.45 10.59 -11.20
N PRO A 184 -2.26 11.19 -11.03
CA PRO A 184 -1.37 10.86 -9.92
C PRO A 184 -1.99 11.21 -8.56
N LYS A 185 -1.68 10.39 -7.56
CA LYS A 185 -1.91 10.64 -6.14
C LYS A 185 -0.57 10.62 -5.41
N VAL A 186 -0.27 11.69 -4.69
CA VAL A 186 1.01 11.85 -3.98
C VAL A 186 0.75 11.75 -2.48
N LEU A 187 1.42 10.80 -1.82
CA LEU A 187 1.29 10.53 -0.40
C LEU A 187 2.62 10.68 0.32
N ASN A 188 2.60 11.39 1.45
CA ASN A 188 3.73 11.43 2.38
C ASN A 188 3.36 10.69 3.65
N VAL A 189 4.33 10.03 4.27
CA VAL A 189 4.16 9.41 5.59
C VAL A 189 4.95 10.25 6.59
N ILE A 190 4.22 11.00 7.41
CA ILE A 190 4.77 11.93 8.40
C ILE A 190 4.25 11.51 9.77
N ASP A 191 5.16 11.32 10.73
CA ASP A 191 4.84 10.90 12.11
C ASP A 191 3.92 9.66 12.17
N GLY A 192 4.14 8.71 11.26
CA GLY A 192 3.35 7.49 11.14
C GLY A 192 1.90 7.68 10.69
N ALA A 193 1.60 8.79 10.02
CA ALA A 193 0.33 9.04 9.37
C ALA A 193 0.53 9.29 7.87
N VAL A 194 -0.32 8.65 7.05
CA VAL A 194 -0.40 8.95 5.62
C VAL A 194 -1.09 10.29 5.43
N ARG A 195 -0.51 11.15 4.59
CA ARG A 195 -1.04 12.44 4.18
C ARG A 195 -1.12 12.49 2.67
N ASP A 196 -2.31 12.74 2.14
CA ASP A 196 -2.48 13.07 0.74
C ASP A 196 -2.05 14.53 0.53
N VAL A 197 -0.92 14.69 -0.16
CA VAL A 197 -0.28 15.98 -0.44
C VAL A 197 -0.44 16.38 -1.91
N SER A 198 -1.27 15.66 -2.66
CA SER A 198 -1.50 15.86 -4.10
C SER A 198 -1.94 17.28 -4.47
N ALA A 199 -2.59 17.99 -3.54
CA ALA A 199 -3.08 19.35 -3.77
C ALA A 199 -2.00 20.44 -3.58
N GLU A 200 -0.81 20.08 -3.08
CA GLU A 200 0.21 21.06 -2.75
C GLU A 200 0.91 21.58 -4.03
N PRO A 201 1.09 22.91 -4.19
CA PRO A 201 1.65 23.50 -5.42
C PRO A 201 3.04 22.97 -5.82
N ARG A 202 3.82 22.45 -4.86
CA ARG A 202 5.15 21.85 -5.09
C ARG A 202 5.09 20.63 -6.01
N PHE A 203 3.96 19.94 -6.10
CA PHE A 203 3.76 18.80 -7.01
C PHE A 203 3.18 19.17 -8.38
N SER A 204 3.04 20.46 -8.70
CA SER A 204 2.49 20.95 -9.99
C SER A 204 3.10 20.26 -11.21
N ARG A 205 4.41 20.05 -11.25
CA ARG A 205 5.10 19.38 -12.38
C ARG A 205 4.58 17.98 -12.69
N ILE A 206 4.18 17.22 -11.67
CA ILE A 206 3.60 15.88 -11.86
C ILE A 206 2.24 16.00 -12.53
N PHE A 207 1.42 16.95 -12.08
CA PHE A 207 0.11 17.21 -12.66
C PHE A 207 0.18 17.85 -14.05
N GLU A 208 1.19 18.67 -14.36
CA GLU A 208 1.42 19.19 -15.72
C GLU A 208 1.66 18.03 -16.70
N LYS A 209 2.52 17.08 -16.31
CA LYS A 209 2.82 15.91 -17.13
C LYS A 209 1.61 14.99 -17.28
N ALA A 210 0.87 14.78 -16.19
CA ALA A 210 -0.37 14.00 -16.21
C ALA A 210 -1.44 14.66 -17.09
N ALA A 211 -1.66 15.96 -16.95
CA ALA A 211 -2.61 16.73 -17.76
C ALA A 211 -2.24 16.68 -19.25
N ALA A 212 -0.96 16.81 -19.60
CA ALA A 212 -0.51 16.71 -20.99
C ALA A 212 -0.77 15.32 -21.58
N SER A 213 -0.51 14.25 -20.82
CA SER A 213 -0.76 12.87 -21.26
C SER A 213 -2.27 12.59 -21.38
N ALA A 214 -3.05 12.95 -20.36
CA ALA A 214 -4.50 12.74 -20.33
C ALA A 214 -5.22 13.55 -21.42
N ARG A 215 -4.79 14.80 -21.67
CA ARG A 215 -5.29 15.61 -22.79
C ARG A 215 -5.12 14.92 -24.13
N LYS A 216 -3.94 14.34 -24.39
CA LYS A 216 -3.67 13.64 -25.65
C LYS A 216 -4.62 12.46 -25.85
N ALA A 217 -4.96 11.74 -24.77
CA ALA A 217 -5.88 10.61 -24.82
C ALA A 217 -7.37 11.02 -24.76
N CYS A 218 -7.69 12.22 -24.28
CA CYS A 218 -9.06 12.75 -24.27
C CYS A 218 -9.47 13.25 -25.67
N VAL A 219 -8.55 13.88 -26.41
CA VAL A 219 -8.86 14.52 -27.69
C VAL A 219 -8.75 13.53 -28.85
N GLY A 220 -9.85 13.30 -29.56
CA GLY A 220 -9.86 12.53 -30.82
C GLY A 220 -9.71 11.00 -30.70
N GLU A 221 -9.88 10.44 -29.51
CA GLU A 221 -9.81 8.99 -29.25
C GLU A 221 -11.21 8.34 -29.17
N ALA A 222 -11.27 7.02 -29.37
CA ALA A 222 -12.55 6.27 -29.37
C ALA A 222 -13.18 6.09 -27.97
N TYR A 223 -12.37 6.13 -26.91
CA TYR A 223 -12.78 5.94 -25.52
C TYR A 223 -12.26 7.09 -24.62
N PRO A 224 -12.74 8.33 -24.84
CA PRO A 224 -12.11 9.51 -24.25
C PRO A 224 -12.50 9.76 -22.79
N ASN A 225 -13.59 9.16 -22.29
CA ASN A 225 -14.22 9.56 -21.03
C ASN A 225 -13.32 9.41 -19.80
N GLY A 226 -12.58 8.31 -19.69
CA GLY A 226 -11.57 8.11 -18.63
C GLY A 226 -10.43 9.14 -18.71
N ALA A 227 -9.90 9.37 -19.92
CA ALA A 227 -8.85 10.35 -20.15
C ALA A 227 -9.30 11.80 -19.90
N CYS A 228 -10.52 12.15 -20.30
CA CYS A 228 -11.08 13.47 -20.07
C CYS A 228 -11.33 13.72 -18.57
N ALA A 229 -11.72 12.68 -17.82
CA ALA A 229 -11.89 12.77 -16.36
C ALA A 229 -10.54 13.00 -15.66
N ALA A 230 -9.51 12.23 -16.04
CA ALA A 230 -8.16 12.42 -15.53
C ALA A 230 -7.56 13.78 -15.91
N TRP A 231 -7.84 14.29 -17.12
CA TRP A 231 -7.40 15.61 -17.54
C TRP A 231 -8.07 16.71 -16.72
N ALA A 232 -9.38 16.62 -16.50
CA ALA A 232 -10.09 17.56 -15.63
C ALA A 232 -9.53 17.54 -14.20
N ALA A 233 -9.27 16.35 -13.64
CA ALA A 233 -8.69 16.20 -12.32
C ALA A 233 -7.29 16.82 -12.20
N ALA A 234 -6.39 16.52 -13.14
CA ALA A 234 -5.06 17.12 -13.17
C ALA A 234 -5.12 18.65 -13.37
N ALA A 235 -6.02 19.13 -14.22
CA ALA A 235 -6.25 20.57 -14.40
C ALA A 235 -6.81 21.24 -13.13
N ALA A 236 -7.64 20.55 -12.35
CA ALA A 236 -8.12 21.04 -11.06
C ALA A 236 -6.97 21.23 -10.07
N ARG A 237 -6.02 20.28 -9.99
CA ARG A 237 -4.80 20.41 -9.18
C ARG A 237 -3.89 21.57 -9.62
N LEU A 238 -3.96 21.94 -10.90
CA LEU A 238 -3.22 23.08 -11.47
C LEU A 238 -3.98 24.41 -11.40
N GLY A 239 -5.23 24.42 -10.93
CA GLY A 239 -6.08 25.62 -10.93
C GLY A 239 -6.53 26.06 -12.34
N THR A 240 -6.51 25.16 -13.32
CA THR A 240 -6.85 25.45 -14.73
C THR A 240 -8.08 24.70 -15.23
N LEU A 241 -8.91 24.17 -14.32
CA LEU A 241 -10.11 23.38 -14.69
C LEU A 241 -11.04 24.16 -15.62
N ASP A 242 -11.35 25.42 -15.30
CA ASP A 242 -12.27 26.25 -16.10
C ASP A 242 -11.79 26.45 -17.55
N ALA A 243 -10.48 26.48 -17.77
CA ALA A 243 -9.90 26.64 -19.09
C ALA A 243 -10.00 25.36 -19.94
N VAL A 244 -9.95 24.18 -19.31
CA VAL A 244 -10.01 22.89 -20.01
C VAL A 244 -11.42 22.34 -20.12
N TRP A 245 -12.32 22.75 -19.23
CA TRP A 245 -13.69 22.23 -19.15
C TRP A 245 -14.46 22.31 -20.48
N PRO A 246 -14.44 23.42 -21.25
CA PRO A 246 -15.12 23.48 -22.54
C PRO A 246 -14.61 22.44 -23.55
N VAL A 247 -13.32 22.07 -23.48
CA VAL A 247 -12.74 21.04 -24.35
C VAL A 247 -13.20 19.66 -23.90
N VAL A 248 -13.17 19.38 -22.60
CA VAL A 248 -13.71 18.14 -22.02
C VAL A 248 -15.17 17.93 -22.45
N LEU A 249 -16.00 18.99 -22.43
CA LEU A 249 -17.40 18.94 -22.87
C LEU A 249 -17.57 18.73 -24.38
N ALA A 250 -16.57 19.08 -25.19
CA ALA A 250 -16.60 18.87 -26.63
C ALA A 250 -16.17 17.46 -27.04
N GLU A 251 -15.26 16.84 -26.28
CA GLU A 251 -14.62 15.58 -26.64
C GLU A 251 -15.26 14.33 -26.01
N TYR A 252 -15.95 14.45 -24.87
CA TYR A 252 -16.50 13.27 -24.20
C TYR A 252 -17.53 12.53 -25.09
N ARG A 253 -17.57 11.20 -24.95
CA ARG A 253 -18.52 10.34 -25.62
C ARG A 253 -19.86 10.30 -24.88
N LYS A 254 -20.94 10.60 -25.61
CA LYS A 254 -22.33 10.72 -25.10
C LYS A 254 -23.10 9.40 -25.07
N ASP A 255 -22.71 8.43 -25.91
CA ASP A 255 -23.34 7.11 -26.01
C ASP A 255 -23.17 6.30 -24.72
N PRO A 256 -24.13 5.42 -24.38
CA PRO A 256 -24.46 5.07 -23.00
C PRO A 256 -23.25 4.49 -22.27
N ALA A 257 -22.78 5.26 -21.29
CA ALA A 257 -21.90 4.80 -20.26
C ALA A 257 -22.60 5.03 -18.92
N ILE A 258 -22.47 4.05 -18.03
CA ILE A 258 -22.86 4.21 -16.64
C ILE A 258 -21.85 5.18 -16.04
N TRP A 259 -22.34 6.29 -15.48
CA TRP A 259 -21.53 7.26 -14.76
C TRP A 259 -21.43 6.85 -13.29
N PRO A 260 -20.38 7.26 -12.54
CA PRO A 260 -20.31 6.98 -11.12
C PRO A 260 -21.54 7.59 -10.45
N ASP A 261 -22.35 6.75 -9.83
CA ASP A 261 -23.45 7.19 -9.00
C ASP A 261 -22.91 7.75 -7.68
N ARG A 262 -23.81 8.29 -6.85
CA ARG A 262 -23.49 8.64 -5.48
C ARG A 262 -24.56 8.07 -4.56
N CYS A 263 -24.14 7.64 -3.37
CA CYS A 263 -25.08 7.35 -2.30
C CYS A 263 -25.15 8.54 -1.32
N LYS A 264 -26.36 8.96 -0.94
CA LYS A 264 -26.56 10.03 0.06
C LYS A 264 -26.11 9.63 1.46
N VAL A 265 -26.01 8.32 1.70
CA VAL A 265 -25.58 7.70 2.95
C VAL A 265 -24.45 6.73 2.65
N GLU A 266 -23.79 6.23 3.70
CA GLU A 266 -22.85 5.11 3.56
C GLU A 266 -23.58 3.91 2.95
N ARG A 267 -22.95 3.28 1.96
CA ARG A 267 -23.46 2.05 1.36
C ARG A 267 -23.45 0.94 2.42
N ASN A 268 -24.31 -0.07 2.25
CA ASN A 268 -24.35 -1.20 3.18
C ASN A 268 -23.09 -2.07 3.06
N GLU A 269 -23.00 -3.12 3.88
CA GLU A 269 -21.85 -4.05 3.90
C GLU A 269 -21.60 -4.73 2.54
N ASP A 270 -22.64 -4.89 1.72
CA ASP A 270 -22.58 -5.44 0.36
C ASP A 270 -22.21 -4.39 -0.71
N GLY A 271 -21.99 -3.14 -0.32
CA GLY A 271 -21.68 -2.03 -1.22
C GLY A 271 -22.89 -1.46 -1.98
N GLU A 272 -24.11 -1.86 -1.61
CA GLU A 272 -25.34 -1.36 -2.20
C GLU A 272 -25.77 -0.04 -1.55
N CYS A 273 -26.30 0.87 -2.38
CA CYS A 273 -26.89 2.10 -1.86
C CYS A 273 -28.33 1.83 -1.41
N PRO A 274 -28.71 2.18 -0.17
CA PRO A 274 -30.07 1.96 0.30
C PRO A 274 -31.13 2.61 -0.61
N GLU A 275 -32.32 2.01 -0.65
CA GLU A 275 -33.42 2.48 -1.51
C GLU A 275 -33.71 3.98 -1.28
N GLY A 276 -33.86 4.73 -2.37
CA GLY A 276 -34.09 6.18 -2.36
C GLY A 276 -32.87 7.05 -1.99
N GLN A 277 -31.74 6.43 -1.65
CA GLN A 277 -30.50 7.14 -1.35
C GLN A 277 -29.57 7.27 -2.56
N LEU A 278 -29.85 6.52 -3.63
CA LEU A 278 -29.09 6.57 -4.87
C LEU A 278 -29.29 7.92 -5.59
N VAL A 279 -28.19 8.49 -6.05
CA VAL A 279 -28.13 9.68 -6.90
C VAL A 279 -27.47 9.27 -8.19
N GLU A 280 -28.26 9.20 -9.25
CA GLU A 280 -27.79 9.00 -10.61
C GLU A 280 -27.59 10.35 -11.29
N TYR A 281 -26.57 10.45 -12.14
CA TYR A 281 -26.30 11.67 -12.90
C TYR A 281 -26.83 11.54 -14.32
N PRO A 282 -27.51 12.57 -14.86
CA PRO A 282 -28.13 12.51 -16.17
C PRO A 282 -27.11 12.48 -17.32
N ASP A 283 -25.89 12.94 -17.07
CA ASP A 283 -24.83 13.05 -18.06
C ASP A 283 -23.43 13.00 -17.43
N TYR A 284 -22.43 12.76 -18.29
CA TYR A 284 -21.02 12.73 -17.93
C TYR A 284 -20.55 14.01 -17.22
N PRO A 285 -20.86 15.24 -17.70
CA PRO A 285 -20.43 16.46 -17.01
C PRO A 285 -20.93 16.56 -15.57
N SER A 286 -22.19 16.20 -15.32
CA SER A 286 -22.78 16.20 -13.99
C SER A 286 -22.11 15.17 -13.08
N GLY A 287 -21.92 13.94 -13.59
CA GLY A 287 -21.25 12.86 -12.86
C GLY A 287 -19.78 13.18 -12.56
N LEU A 288 -19.03 13.65 -13.55
CA LEU A 288 -17.63 14.03 -13.40
C LEU A 288 -17.48 15.17 -12.39
N ARG A 289 -18.30 16.21 -12.47
CA ARG A 289 -18.22 17.32 -11.50
C ARG A 289 -18.49 16.83 -10.09
N ALA A 290 -19.51 16.01 -9.88
CA ALA A 290 -19.83 15.49 -8.56
C ALA A 290 -18.72 14.57 -8.03
N PHE A 291 -18.18 13.70 -8.88
CA PHE A 291 -17.04 12.84 -8.56
C PHE A 291 -15.81 13.66 -8.16
N LEU A 292 -15.47 14.73 -8.87
CA LEU A 292 -14.34 15.60 -8.52
C LEU A 292 -14.54 16.35 -7.19
N VAL A 293 -15.78 16.67 -6.82
CA VAL A 293 -16.10 17.22 -5.49
C VAL A 293 -15.89 16.16 -4.41
N GLU A 294 -16.47 14.97 -4.60
CA GLU A 294 -16.41 13.86 -3.63
C GLU A 294 -14.97 13.39 -3.38
N THR A 295 -14.15 13.38 -4.44
CA THR A 295 -12.75 12.97 -4.38
C THR A 295 -11.80 14.08 -3.95
N GLY A 296 -12.30 15.30 -3.73
CA GLY A 296 -11.53 16.44 -3.21
C GLY A 296 -10.60 17.11 -4.22
N TYR A 297 -10.90 17.01 -5.52
CA TYR A 297 -10.19 17.74 -6.58
C TYR A 297 -10.69 19.17 -6.73
N ILE A 298 -11.98 19.40 -6.44
CA ILE A 298 -12.59 20.73 -6.43
C ILE A 298 -13.45 20.91 -5.17
N PRO A 299 -13.64 22.15 -4.69
CA PRO A 299 -14.51 22.40 -3.55
C PRO A 299 -15.97 22.09 -3.89
N ALA A 300 -16.74 21.71 -2.86
CA ALA A 300 -18.20 21.76 -2.95
C ALA A 300 -18.64 23.22 -3.20
N ALA A 301 -19.62 23.41 -4.08
CA ALA A 301 -20.22 24.71 -4.34
C ALA A 301 -21.12 25.15 -3.17
#